data_AF-A0A0P7ZZ15-F1
#
_entry.id   AF-A0A0P7ZZ15-F1
#
_cell.length_a   1.000
_cell.length_b   1.000
_cell.length_c   1.000
_cell.angle_alpha   90.00
_cell.angle_beta   90.00
_cell.angle_gamma   90.00
#
_symmetry.space_group_name_H-M   'P 1'
#
loop_
_entity.id
_entity.type
_entity.pdbx_description
1 polymer ?
#
loop_
_entity_poly.entity_id
_entity_poly.type
_entity_poly.pdbx_seq_one_letter_code
_entity_poly.pdbx_strand_id
1 'polypeptide(L)'
;MSLDYWFMFPISVVIATIAMASGVEGATFFTPLFIIILKPPTEVAVGTGLITEVFGFSSGLYAYFRKGLIDYKLANTRTYPRY
;
A
#
# COMPACT_ATOMS: atom_id res chain seq x y z
N MET A 1 -8.45 -10.59 25.60
CA MET A 1 -8.42 -10.15 24.19
C MET A 1 -8.61 -11.38 23.33
N SER A 2 -9.70 -11.46 22.57
CA SER A 2 -9.98 -12.64 21.76
C SER A 2 -9.14 -12.63 20.48
N LEU A 3 -8.67 -13.81 20.05
CA LEU A 3 -7.86 -14.02 18.86
C LEU A 3 -8.69 -14.00 17.57
N ASP A 4 -9.93 -13.51 17.63
CA ASP A 4 -10.94 -13.66 16.59
C ASP A 4 -10.49 -13.09 15.24
N TYR A 5 -9.59 -12.10 15.23
CA TYR A 5 -9.11 -11.41 14.03
C TYR A 5 -7.67 -11.74 13.62
N TRP A 6 -7.04 -12.75 14.24
CA TRP A 6 -5.64 -13.09 13.96
C TRP A 6 -5.38 -13.46 12.49
N PHE A 7 -6.39 -14.03 11.82
CA PHE A 7 -6.35 -14.37 10.41
C PHE A 7 -6.19 -13.15 9.48
N MET A 8 -6.53 -11.94 9.94
CA MET A 8 -6.40 -10.71 9.14
C MET A 8 -4.94 -10.33 8.92
N PHE A 9 -4.04 -10.74 9.80
CA PHE A 9 -2.61 -10.45 9.68
C PHE A 9 -1.97 -11.07 8.43
N PRO A 10 -2.02 -12.40 8.19
CA PRO A 10 -1.46 -12.98 6.98
C PRO A 10 -2.18 -12.52 5.71
N ILE A 11 -3.50 -12.29 5.76
CA ILE A 11 -4.27 -11.76 4.62
C ILE A 11 -3.79 -10.36 4.24
N SER A 12 -3.58 -9.48 5.23
CA SER A 12 -3.06 -8.13 5.03
C SER A 12 -1.65 -8.14 4.41
N VAL A 13 -0.79 -9.08 4.81
CA VAL A 13 0.56 -9.24 4.24
C VAL A 13 0.50 -9.61 2.75
N VAL A 14 -0.37 -10.55 2.36
CA VAL A 14 -0.54 -10.96 0.95
C VAL A 14 -1.05 -9.79 0.10
N ILE A 15 -2.09 -9.10 0.57
CA ILE A 15 -2.67 -7.95 -0.14
C ILE A 15 -1.63 -6.83 -0.27
N ALA A 16 -0.91 -6.50 0.80
CA ALA A 16 0.14 -5.48 0.78
C ALA A 16 1.28 -5.85 -0.20
N THR A 17 1.64 -7.13 -0.28
CA THR A 17 2.67 -7.62 -1.21
C THR A 17 2.22 -7.46 -2.66
N ILE A 18 0.97 -7.84 -2.97
CA ILE A 18 0.40 -7.70 -4.31
C ILE A 18 0.30 -6.22 -4.70
N ALA A 19 -0.21 -5.36 -3.81
CA ALA A 19 -0.32 -3.92 -4.04
C ALA A 19 1.06 -3.27 -4.27
N MET A 20 2.06 -3.62 -3.47
CA MET A 20 3.43 -3.14 -3.68
C MET A 20 4.05 -3.67 -4.97
N ALA A 21 3.77 -4.93 -5.34
CA ALA A 21 4.27 -5.51 -6.58
C ALA A 21 3.61 -4.91 -7.82
N SER A 22 2.34 -4.50 -7.74
CA SER A 22 1.62 -3.87 -8.85
C SER A 22 1.98 -2.41 -9.05
N GLY A 23 2.63 -1.76 -8.08
CA GLY A 23 2.93 -0.32 -8.14
C GLY A 23 1.69 0.57 -8.18
N VAL A 24 0.53 0.01 -7.83
CA VAL A 24 -0.77 0.70 -7.79
C VAL A 24 -1.06 1.02 -6.33
N GLU A 25 -1.40 2.29 -6.05
CA GLU A 25 -1.72 2.82 -4.71
C GLU A 25 -2.53 1.83 -3.86
N GLY A 26 -1.96 1.41 -2.73
CA GLY A 26 -2.53 0.36 -1.88
C GLY A 26 -3.86 0.77 -1.22
N ALA A 27 -4.07 2.07 -0.95
CA ALA A 27 -5.27 2.63 -0.35
C ALA A 27 -6.48 2.54 -1.28
N THR A 28 -6.27 2.54 -2.60
CA THR A 28 -7.32 2.26 -3.58
C THR A 28 -7.90 0.86 -3.36
N PHE A 29 -7.11 -0.09 -2.87
CA PHE A 29 -7.55 -1.44 -2.55
C PHE A 29 -7.97 -1.62 -1.08
N PHE A 30 -7.25 -1.05 -0.12
CA PHE A 30 -7.54 -1.24 1.31
C PHE A 30 -8.89 -0.63 1.72
N THR A 31 -9.24 0.54 1.19
CA THR A 31 -10.50 1.23 1.52
C THR A 31 -11.74 0.40 1.13
N PRO A 32 -11.92 -0.03 -0.15
CA PRO A 32 -13.05 -0.90 -0.51
C PRO A 32 -12.99 -2.26 0.17
N LEU A 33 -11.79 -2.80 0.44
CA LEU A 33 -11.64 -4.07 1.16
C LEU A 33 -12.16 -3.98 2.59
N PHE A 34 -11.85 -2.90 3.32
CA PHE A 34 -12.40 -2.66 4.65
C PHE A 34 -13.92 -2.42 4.61
N ILE A 35 -14.41 -1.63 3.66
CA ILE A 35 -15.85 -1.36 3.51
C ILE A 35 -16.64 -2.65 3.22
N ILE A 36 -16.16 -3.50 2.32
CA ILE A 36 -16.89 -4.71 1.91
C ILE A 36 -16.83 -5.81 2.99
N ILE A 37 -15.66 -6.03 3.59
CA ILE A 37 -15.44 -7.14 4.53
C ILE A 37 -15.89 -6.79 5.94
N LEU A 38 -15.49 -5.61 6.43
CA LEU A 38 -15.68 -5.22 7.83
C LEU A 38 -16.88 -4.30 8.03
N LYS A 39 -17.34 -3.63 6.95
CA LYS A 39 -18.47 -2.68 6.96
C LYS A 39 -18.42 -1.63 8.09
N PRO A 40 -17.25 -1.05 8.44
CA PRO A 40 -17.23 0.08 9.37
C PRO A 40 -17.84 1.32 8.71
N PRO A 41 -18.13 2.39 9.47
CA PRO A 41 -18.43 3.70 8.90
C PRO A 41 -17.35 4.09 7.88
N THR A 42 -17.77 4.65 6.74
CA THR A 42 -16.90 4.95 5.60
C THR A 42 -15.70 5.80 6.00
N GLU A 43 -15.90 6.75 6.92
CA GLU A 43 -14.85 7.65 7.42
C GLU A 43 -13.74 6.87 8.15
N VAL A 44 -14.14 5.86 8.93
CA VAL A 44 -13.20 4.97 9.64
C VAL A 44 -12.47 4.07 8.65
N ALA A 45 -13.17 3.52 7.67
CA ALA A 45 -12.58 2.67 6.64
C ALA A 45 -11.50 3.41 5.83
N VAL A 46 -11.82 4.64 5.41
CA VAL A 46 -10.89 5.53 4.69
C VAL A 46 -9.71 5.89 5.58
N GLY A 47 -9.95 6.31 6.82
CA GLY A 47 -8.88 6.67 7.75
C GLY A 47 -7.92 5.51 8.02
N THR A 48 -8.44 4.32 8.28
CA THR A 48 -7.62 3.11 8.49
C THR A 48 -6.90 2.67 7.22
N GLY A 49 -7.54 2.78 6.05
CA GLY A 49 -6.93 2.52 4.74
C GLY A 49 -5.72 3.40 4.47
N LEU A 50 -5.88 4.71 4.69
CA LEU A 50 -4.81 5.70 4.49
C LEU A 50 -3.62 5.48 5.44
N ILE A 51 -3.88 5.22 6.72
CA ILE A 51 -2.81 4.94 7.69
C ILE A 51 -2.04 3.68 7.28
N THR A 52 -2.75 2.61 6.92
CA THR A 52 -2.15 1.34 6.48
C THR A 52 -1.28 1.56 5.23
N GLU A 53 -1.75 2.39 4.30
CA GLU A 53 -0.98 2.74 3.10
C GLU A 53 0.31 3.50 3.42
N VAL A 54 0.25 4.55 4.25
CA VAL A 54 1.44 5.35 4.57
C VAL A 54 2.55 4.46 5.14
N PHE A 55 2.22 3.58 6.07
CA PHE A 55 3.20 2.64 6.63
C PHE A 55 3.65 1.58 5.62
N GLY A 56 2.71 0.99 4.86
CA GLY A 56 3.03 -0.01 3.84
C GLY A 56 3.97 0.53 2.76
N PHE A 57 3.60 1.66 2.15
CA PHE A 57 4.38 2.30 1.10
C PHE A 57 5.73 2.81 1.61
N SER A 58 5.77 3.45 2.79
CA SER A 58 7.02 3.91 3.38
C SER A 58 7.98 2.75 3.63
N SER A 59 7.48 1.60 4.08
CA SER A 59 8.29 0.40 4.29
C SER A 59 8.83 -0.18 2.98
N GLY A 60 8.02 -0.20 1.93
CA GLY A 60 8.40 -0.61 0.58
C GLY A 60 9.47 0.30 0.00
N LEU A 61 9.21 1.61 -0.02
CA LEU A 61 10.14 2.62 -0.50
C LEU A 61 11.48 2.52 0.24
N TYR A 62 11.46 2.38 1.57
CA TYR A 62 12.66 2.19 2.37
C TYR A 62 13.42 0.91 2.00
N ALA A 63 12.70 -0.20 1.75
CA ALA A 63 13.32 -1.45 1.31
C ALA A 63 13.98 -1.33 -0.07
N TYR A 64 13.34 -0.66 -1.03
CA TYR A 64 13.91 -0.38 -2.36
C TYR A 64 15.12 0.55 -2.27
N PHE A 65 15.03 1.58 -1.43
CA PHE A 65 16.12 2.50 -1.13
C PHE A 65 17.34 1.75 -0.57
N ARG A 66 17.12 0.92 0.46
CA ARG A 66 18.18 0.12 1.09
C ARG A 66 18.83 -0.87 0.13
N LYS A 67 18.06 -1.43 -0.81
CA LYS A 67 18.58 -2.37 -1.83
C LYS A 67 19.29 -1.68 -3.00
N GLY A 68 19.31 -0.34 -3.05
CA GLY A 68 19.94 0.40 -4.16
C GLY A 68 19.24 0.19 -5.50
N LEU A 69 17.97 -0.21 -5.48
CA LEU A 69 17.18 -0.50 -6.69
C LEU A 69 16.52 0.75 -7.28
N ILE A 70 16.70 1.91 -6.65
CA ILE A 70 16.13 3.18 -7.11
C ILE A 70 17.06 3.81 -8.14
N ASP A 71 16.60 3.89 -9.40
CA ASP A 71 17.32 4.60 -10.46
C ASP A 71 17.00 6.11 -10.43
N TYR A 72 17.89 6.87 -9.78
CA TYR A 72 17.79 8.33 -9.71
C TYR A 72 18.12 9.05 -11.02
N LYS A 73 18.85 8.39 -11.95
CA LYS A 73 19.16 8.99 -13.25
C LYS A 73 17.91 9.02 -14.12
N LEU A 74 17.12 7.94 -14.10
CA LEU A 74 15.80 7.92 -14.73
C LEU A 74 14.90 9.00 -14.11
N ALA A 75 14.86 9.11 -12.79
CA ALA A 75 14.03 10.11 -12.09
C ALA A 75 14.39 11.57 -12.46
N ASN A 76 15.66 11.87 -12.72
CA ASN A 76 16.11 13.20 -13.13
C ASN A 76 15.99 13.46 -14.65
N THR A 77 15.62 12.44 -15.43
CA THR A 77 15.47 12.59 -16.88
C THR A 77 14.10 13.19 -17.18
N ARG A 78 14.04 14.52 -17.32
CA ARG A 78 12.92 15.23 -17.95
C ARG A 78 12.86 14.90 -19.45
N THR A 79 12.41 13.71 -19.82
CA THR A 79 12.15 13.38 -21.23
C THR A 79 10.70 12.97 -21.41
N TYR A 80 9.86 13.98 -21.63
CA TYR A 80 8.85 13.85 -22.66
C TYR A 80 9.54 14.19 -24.00
N PRO A 81 9.55 13.29 -24.99
CA PRO A 81 9.63 13.75 -26.36
C PRO A 81 8.35 14.56 -26.61
N ARG A 82 8.50 15.86 -26.88
CA ARG A 82 7.47 16.62 -27.58
C ARG A 82 7.40 16.04 -28.98
N TYR A 83 6.36 15.27 -29.27
CA TYR A 83 5.87 15.09 -30.63
C TYR A 83 4.39 15.47 -30.63
#